data_AF-A0A0G4L759-F1
#
_entry.id   AF-A0A0G4L759-F1
#
_cell.length_a   1.000
_cell.length_b   1.000
_cell.length_c   1.000
_cell.angle_alpha   90.00
_cell.angle_beta   90.00
_cell.angle_gamma   90.00
#
_symmetry.space_group_name_H-M   'P 1'
#
loop_
_entity.id
_entity.type
_entity.pdbx_description
1 polymer ?
#
loop_
_entity_poly.entity_id
_entity_poly.type
_entity_poly.pdbx_seq_one_letter_code
_entity_poly.pdbx_strand_id
1 'polypeptide(L)'
;MSNPVNALALINHARDEAQAAAPALAKVPQPSAGSPRNIQPVTEDAEYLQDFLDGELQRQRALVHIFNLQKEAAKAQEADGRAPPLIERLHQYPVGGVDLTNIVEIPPQVAPVPVKPIFLDIAWNYIDYPREGGAAPESKPQEKAAAEDKTAPPAQKKGWFGFG
;
A
#
# COMPACT_ATOMS: atom_id res chain seq x y z
N MET A 1 26.85 -8.67 -3.81
CA MET A 1 27.95 -8.35 -2.86
C MET A 1 27.36 -8.44 -1.45
N SER A 2 27.91 -9.33 -0.62
CA SER A 2 27.44 -9.76 0.73
C SER A 2 26.21 -10.69 0.77
N ASN A 3 26.41 -11.93 1.22
CA ASN A 3 25.34 -12.84 1.63
C ASN A 3 25.00 -12.53 3.11
N PRO A 4 23.78 -12.07 3.42
CA PRO A 4 23.43 -11.62 4.78
C PRO A 4 23.49 -12.76 5.81
N VAL A 5 23.30 -14.01 5.39
CA VAL A 5 23.41 -15.19 6.26
C VAL A 5 24.86 -15.43 6.67
N ASN A 6 25.79 -15.30 5.73
CA ASN A 6 27.22 -15.47 6.02
C ASN A 6 27.72 -14.35 6.93
N ALA A 7 27.28 -13.10 6.69
CA ALA A 7 27.63 -11.97 7.54
C ALA A 7 27.10 -12.15 8.97
N LEU A 8 25.86 -12.60 9.13
CA LEU A 8 25.27 -12.94 10.43
C LEU A 8 26.07 -14.03 11.15
N ALA A 9 26.49 -15.08 10.44
CA ALA A 9 27.30 -16.15 11.04
C ALA A 9 28.66 -15.63 11.54
N LEU A 10 29.35 -14.80 10.74
CA LEU A 10 30.63 -14.21 11.13
C LEU A 10 30.50 -13.26 12.33
N ILE A 11 29.44 -12.44 12.38
CA ILE A 11 29.22 -11.51 13.50
C ILE A 11 28.85 -12.25 14.78
N ASN A 12 28.02 -13.30 14.70
CA ASN A 12 27.76 -14.16 15.85
C ASN A 12 29.06 -14.80 16.38
N HIS A 13 29.89 -15.33 15.50
CA HIS A 13 31.18 -15.90 15.89
C HIS A 13 32.10 -14.88 16.56
N ALA A 14 32.23 -13.68 15.98
CA ALA A 14 33.04 -12.61 16.56
C ALA A 14 32.53 -12.17 17.94
N ARG A 15 31.21 -12.13 18.14
CA ARG A 15 30.59 -11.87 19.45
C ARG A 15 30.96 -12.97 20.46
N ASP A 16 30.86 -14.24 20.07
CA ASP A 16 31.17 -15.36 20.95
C ASP A 16 32.65 -15.35 21.37
N GLU A 17 33.56 -15.04 20.43
CA GLU A 17 34.99 -14.87 20.72
C GLU A 17 35.26 -13.67 21.64
N ALA A 18 34.60 -12.53 21.40
CA ALA A 18 34.73 -11.34 22.24
C ALA A 18 34.22 -11.62 23.67
N GLN A 19 33.12 -12.36 23.80
CA GLN A 19 32.56 -12.76 25.09
C GLN A 19 33.46 -13.78 25.82
N ALA A 20 34.08 -14.71 25.08
CA ALA A 20 35.05 -15.64 25.64
C ALA A 20 36.35 -14.96 26.10
N ALA A 21 36.77 -13.89 25.42
CA ALA A 21 37.96 -13.11 25.75
C ALA A 21 37.74 -12.10 26.91
N ALA A 22 36.51 -11.64 27.12
CA ALA A 22 36.14 -10.69 28.18
C ALA A 22 36.71 -10.99 29.58
N PRO A 23 36.64 -12.22 30.12
CA PRO A 23 37.20 -12.53 31.44
C PRO A 23 38.73 -12.51 31.49
N ALA A 24 39.41 -12.70 30.36
CA ALA A 24 40.86 -12.58 30.28
C ALA A 24 41.28 -11.10 30.27
N LEU A 25 40.54 -10.25 29.55
CA LEU A 25 40.72 -8.79 29.50
C LEU A 25 40.52 -8.13 30.86
N ALA A 26 39.53 -8.56 31.64
CA ALA A 26 39.27 -8.03 32.98
C ALA A 26 40.42 -8.24 33.99
N LYS A 27 41.35 -9.16 33.71
CA LYS A 27 42.52 -9.43 34.56
C LYS A 27 43.74 -8.57 34.20
N VAL A 28 43.70 -7.85 33.09
CA VAL A 28 44.82 -7.04 32.60
C VAL A 28 44.88 -5.71 33.36
N PRO A 29 46.05 -5.30 33.89
CA PRO A 29 46.21 -4.02 34.56
C PRO A 29 45.84 -2.85 33.63
N GLN A 30 44.93 -1.99 34.08
CA GLN A 30 44.47 -0.86 33.28
C GLN A 30 45.45 0.33 33.39
N PRO A 31 45.71 1.04 32.28
CA PRO A 31 46.53 2.24 32.31
C PRO A 31 45.86 3.34 33.15
N SER A 32 46.66 4.14 33.85
CA SER A 32 46.16 5.32 34.57
C SER A 32 45.61 6.36 33.60
N ALA A 33 44.54 7.06 33.99
CA ALA A 33 43.98 8.17 33.23
C ALA A 33 45.08 9.20 32.88
N GLY A 34 45.32 9.41 31.57
CA GLY A 34 46.35 10.32 31.06
C GLY A 34 47.67 9.67 30.65
N SER A 35 47.81 8.34 30.66
CA SER A 35 48.98 7.67 30.09
C SER A 35 49.01 7.84 28.55
N PRO A 36 50.19 7.94 27.92
CA PRO A 36 50.29 7.97 26.46
C PRO A 36 49.66 6.71 25.84
N ARG A 37 49.10 6.83 24.63
CA ARG A 37 48.47 5.69 23.94
C ARG A 37 49.44 4.51 23.89
N ASN A 38 49.05 3.42 24.52
CA ASN A 38 49.78 2.16 24.54
C ASN A 38 48.99 1.12 23.71
N ILE A 39 49.63 -0.02 23.43
CA ILE A 39 48.99 -1.14 22.69
C ILE A 39 48.19 -2.03 23.65
N GLN A 40 48.08 -1.64 24.93
CA GLN A 40 47.38 -2.45 25.92
C GLN A 40 45.87 -2.31 25.71
N PRO A 41 45.12 -3.43 25.78
CA PRO A 41 43.69 -3.37 25.62
C PRO A 41 43.05 -2.72 26.85
N VAL A 42 42.24 -1.68 26.61
CA VAL A 42 41.49 -0.96 27.63
C VAL A 42 40.12 -1.62 27.79
N THR A 43 39.62 -1.72 29.03
CA THR A 43 38.29 -2.30 29.30
C THR A 43 37.15 -1.53 28.62
N GLU A 44 37.25 -0.20 28.54
CA GLU A 44 36.29 0.67 27.85
C GLU A 44 36.14 0.30 26.37
N ASP A 45 37.24 0.01 25.68
CA ASP A 45 37.23 -0.41 24.27
C ASP A 45 36.59 -1.79 24.10
N ALA A 46 36.77 -2.69 25.08
CA ALA A 46 36.18 -4.02 25.07
C ALA A 46 34.65 -3.98 25.28
N GLU A 47 34.17 -3.11 26.19
CA GLU A 47 32.75 -2.85 26.39
C GLU A 47 32.13 -2.23 25.14
N TYR A 48 32.78 -1.21 24.56
CA TYR A 48 32.35 -0.60 23.31
C TYR A 48 32.25 -1.62 22.16
N LEU A 49 33.24 -2.52 22.04
CA LEU A 49 33.24 -3.56 21.03
C LEU A 49 32.06 -4.53 21.22
N GLN A 50 31.73 -4.90 22.46
CA GLN A 50 30.57 -5.75 22.74
C GLN A 50 29.26 -5.08 22.34
N ASP A 51 29.05 -3.82 22.73
CA ASP A 51 27.85 -3.06 22.35
C ASP A 51 27.75 -2.90 20.83
N PHE A 52 28.88 -2.65 20.17
CA PHE A 52 28.94 -2.53 18.72
C PHE A 52 28.58 -3.84 18.01
N LEU A 53 29.15 -4.97 18.45
CA LEU A 53 28.84 -6.29 17.89
C LEU A 53 27.39 -6.68 18.13
N ASP A 54 26.83 -6.33 19.29
CA ASP A 54 25.41 -6.57 19.60
C ASP A 54 24.49 -5.77 18.68
N GLY A 55 24.82 -4.51 18.40
CA GLY A 55 24.10 -3.67 17.44
C GLY A 55 24.17 -4.23 16.02
N GLU A 56 25.36 -4.60 15.54
CA GLU A 56 25.53 -5.19 14.20
C GLU A 56 24.83 -6.55 14.07
N LEU A 57 24.82 -7.36 15.13
CA LEU A 57 24.11 -8.63 15.15
C LEU A 57 22.61 -8.42 14.90
N GLN A 58 21.98 -7.49 15.61
CA GLN A 58 20.57 -7.17 15.41
C GLN A 58 20.31 -6.63 14.00
N ARG A 59 21.21 -5.78 13.48
CA ARG A 59 21.13 -5.29 12.10
C ARG A 59 21.18 -6.44 11.08
N GLN A 60 22.11 -7.38 11.20
CA GLN A 60 22.18 -8.51 10.26
C GLN A 60 20.98 -9.44 10.39
N ARG A 61 20.46 -9.67 11.60
CA ARG A 61 19.21 -10.43 11.79
C ARG A 61 18.04 -9.79 11.05
N ALA A 62 17.89 -8.47 11.17
CA ALA A 62 16.86 -7.73 10.46
C ALA A 62 17.03 -7.84 8.94
N LEU A 63 18.26 -7.72 8.42
CA LEU A 63 18.55 -7.86 6.99
C LEU A 63 18.24 -9.28 6.47
N VAL A 64 18.62 -10.32 7.20
CA VAL A 64 18.28 -11.71 6.86
C VAL A 64 16.76 -11.90 6.85
N HIS A 65 16.04 -11.34 7.83
CA HIS A 65 14.59 -11.41 7.88
C HIS A 65 13.92 -10.72 6.68
N ILE A 66 14.34 -9.50 6.35
CA ILE A 66 13.85 -8.77 5.17
C ILE A 66 14.13 -9.57 3.89
N PHE A 67 15.32 -10.16 3.77
CA PHE A 67 15.69 -10.97 2.62
C PHE A 67 14.82 -12.22 2.48
N ASN A 68 14.49 -12.88 3.60
CA ASN A 68 13.58 -14.02 3.62
C ASN A 68 12.16 -13.61 3.22
N LEU A 69 11.63 -12.50 3.74
CA LEU A 69 10.32 -11.96 3.35
C LEU A 69 10.26 -11.63 1.85
N GLN A 70 11.32 -11.03 1.31
CA GLN A 70 11.42 -10.75 -0.13
C GLN A 70 11.42 -12.05 -0.96
N LYS A 71 12.13 -13.08 -0.50
CA LYS A 71 12.17 -14.39 -1.16
C LYS A 71 10.82 -15.11 -1.09
N GLU A 72 10.10 -15.01 0.02
CA GLU A 72 8.75 -15.56 0.16
C GLU A 72 7.75 -14.82 -0.74
N ALA A 73 7.82 -13.49 -0.78
CA ALA A 73 6.97 -12.68 -1.64
C ALA A 73 7.24 -12.95 -3.14
N ALA A 74 8.51 -13.15 -3.54
CA ALA A 74 8.85 -13.57 -4.90
C ALA A 74 8.25 -14.95 -5.25
N LYS A 75 8.34 -15.92 -4.34
CA LYS A 75 7.71 -17.24 -4.53
C LYS A 75 6.18 -17.17 -4.61
N ALA A 76 5.55 -16.32 -3.82
CA ALA A 76 4.11 -16.12 -3.87
C ALA A 76 3.68 -15.53 -5.22
N GLN A 77 4.45 -14.57 -5.76
CA GLN A 77 4.21 -14.04 -7.11
C GLN A 77 4.40 -15.07 -8.23
N GLU A 78 5.37 -15.98 -8.10
CA GLU A 78 5.53 -17.10 -9.04
C GLU A 78 4.37 -18.10 -8.95
N ALA A 79 3.78 -18.28 -7.76
CA ALA A 79 2.67 -19.21 -7.53
C ALA A 79 1.30 -18.68 -7.97
N ASP A 80 1.08 -17.36 -7.90
CA ASP A 80 -0.22 -16.71 -8.20
C ASP A 80 -0.56 -16.62 -9.71
N GLY A 81 0.24 -17.23 -10.60
CA GLY A 81 0.02 -17.13 -12.05
C GLY A 81 0.31 -15.73 -12.59
N ARG A 82 -0.05 -15.45 -13.85
CA ARG A 82 0.30 -14.18 -14.53
C ARG A 82 -0.30 -13.00 -13.77
N ALA A 83 0.54 -12.27 -13.06
CA ALA A 83 0.21 -11.04 -12.37
C ALA A 83 -0.50 -10.04 -13.33
N PRO A 84 -1.40 -9.17 -12.81
CA PRO A 84 -1.97 -8.07 -13.59
C PRO A 84 -0.85 -7.24 -14.24
N PRO A 85 -1.10 -6.64 -15.41
CA PRO A 85 -0.09 -5.86 -16.13
C PRO A 85 0.46 -4.73 -15.24
N LEU A 86 1.73 -4.36 -15.45
CA LEU A 86 2.45 -3.39 -14.62
C LEU A 86 1.69 -2.06 -14.48
N ILE A 87 0.98 -1.65 -15.54
CA ILE A 87 0.20 -0.41 -15.56
C ILE A 87 -0.94 -0.37 -14.51
N GLU A 88 -1.51 -1.51 -14.14
CA GLU A 88 -2.56 -1.60 -13.12
C GLU A 88 -1.98 -1.61 -11.69
N ARG A 89 -0.69 -1.92 -11.57
CA ARG A 89 0.02 -2.11 -10.29
C ARG A 89 1.11 -1.07 -10.04
N LEU A 90 1.04 0.11 -10.65
CA LEU A 90 2.03 1.18 -10.46
C LEU A 90 2.19 1.65 -9.00
N HIS A 91 1.17 1.44 -8.17
CA HIS A 91 1.19 1.73 -6.74
C HIS A 91 1.98 0.70 -5.91
N GLN A 92 2.36 -0.43 -6.52
CA GLN A 92 3.09 -1.53 -5.88
C GLN A 92 4.47 -1.65 -6.52
N TYR A 93 5.52 -1.66 -5.69
CA TYR A 93 6.86 -1.96 -6.20
C TYR A 93 7.02 -3.48 -6.36
N PRO A 94 7.38 -4.00 -7.55
CA PRO A 94 7.48 -5.42 -7.78
C PRO A 94 8.68 -6.03 -7.05
N VAL A 95 8.47 -7.21 -6.45
CA VAL A 95 9.49 -7.92 -5.69
C VAL A 95 10.35 -8.72 -6.67
N GLY A 96 11.66 -8.44 -6.73
CA GLY A 96 12.56 -9.10 -7.68
C GLY A 96 12.84 -8.33 -8.98
N GLY A 97 12.30 -7.11 -9.11
CA GLY A 97 12.55 -6.22 -10.25
C GLY A 97 11.31 -6.02 -11.14
N VAL A 98 11.43 -5.15 -12.14
CA VAL A 98 10.32 -4.81 -13.03
C VAL A 98 10.18 -5.84 -14.13
N ASP A 99 9.03 -6.49 -14.22
CA ASP A 99 8.68 -7.35 -15.37
C ASP A 99 8.34 -6.48 -16.59
N LEU A 100 9.21 -6.51 -17.59
CA LEU A 100 9.06 -5.77 -18.84
C LEU A 100 8.27 -6.55 -19.91
N THR A 101 7.89 -7.80 -19.64
CA THR A 101 7.16 -8.63 -20.60
C THR A 101 5.65 -8.44 -20.50
N ASN A 102 5.14 -7.98 -19.35
CA ASN A 102 3.72 -7.75 -19.09
C ASN A 102 3.43 -6.30 -18.64
N ILE A 103 3.93 -5.32 -19.40
CA ILE A 103 3.79 -3.90 -19.04
C ILE A 103 2.34 -3.43 -19.23
N VAL A 104 1.74 -3.78 -20.37
CA VAL A 104 0.37 -3.41 -20.77
C VAL A 104 -0.25 -4.60 -21.51
N GLU A 105 -1.54 -4.83 -21.30
CA GLU A 105 -2.29 -5.79 -22.11
C GLU A 105 -2.63 -5.22 -23.49
N ILE A 106 -2.23 -5.96 -24.54
CA ILE A 106 -2.51 -5.62 -25.93
C ILE A 106 -3.20 -6.82 -26.59
N PRO A 107 -4.41 -6.68 -27.15
CA PRO A 107 -5.23 -5.46 -27.23
C PRO A 107 -5.88 -5.07 -25.89
N PRO A 108 -6.24 -3.78 -25.69
CA PRO A 108 -6.86 -3.33 -24.44
C PRO A 108 -8.22 -4.00 -24.24
N GLN A 109 -8.42 -4.61 -23.07
CA GLN A 109 -9.71 -5.19 -22.69
C GLN A 109 -10.69 -4.08 -22.31
N VAL A 110 -11.95 -4.21 -22.76
CA VAL A 110 -12.99 -3.22 -22.44
C VAL A 110 -13.51 -3.48 -21.03
N ALA A 111 -13.20 -2.58 -20.10
CA ALA A 111 -13.68 -2.65 -18.71
C ALA A 111 -14.82 -1.63 -18.46
N PRO A 112 -15.85 -1.98 -17.68
CA PRO A 112 -16.90 -1.03 -17.31
C PRO A 112 -16.33 0.05 -16.40
N VAL A 113 -16.45 1.31 -16.82
CA VAL A 113 -16.05 2.47 -16.01
C VAL A 113 -17.29 3.03 -15.32
N PRO A 114 -17.30 3.16 -13.98
CA PRO A 114 -18.43 3.79 -13.29
C PRO A 114 -18.47 5.27 -13.67
N VAL A 115 -19.53 5.67 -14.38
CA VAL A 115 -19.77 7.07 -14.75
C VAL A 115 -20.76 7.66 -13.76
N LYS A 116 -20.52 8.91 -13.35
CA LYS A 116 -21.48 9.66 -12.55
C LYS A 116 -22.81 9.77 -13.34
N PRO A 117 -23.95 9.34 -12.78
CA PRO A 117 -25.23 9.48 -13.47
C PRO A 117 -25.57 10.95 -13.67
N ILE A 118 -26.29 11.23 -14.76
CA ILE A 118 -26.76 12.58 -15.06
C ILE A 118 -27.85 12.94 -14.04
N PHE A 119 -27.59 13.98 -13.26
CA PHE A 119 -28.59 14.62 -12.41
C PHE A 119 -28.91 15.98 -13.01
N LEU A 120 -30.17 16.18 -13.43
CA LEU A 120 -30.65 17.45 -13.94
C LEU A 120 -31.29 18.24 -12.80
N ASP A 121 -30.86 19.48 -12.59
CA ASP A 121 -31.54 20.38 -11.67
C ASP A 121 -32.79 20.96 -12.33
N ILE A 122 -33.92 20.29 -12.09
CA ILE A 122 -35.23 20.67 -12.65
C ILE A 122 -35.78 21.93 -11.96
N ALA A 123 -35.36 22.24 -10.73
CA ALA A 123 -35.86 23.39 -9.98
C ALA A 123 -35.47 24.73 -10.63
N TRP A 124 -34.36 24.75 -11.37
CA TRP A 124 -33.93 25.91 -12.15
C TRP A 124 -34.95 26.35 -13.20
N ASN A 125 -35.72 25.41 -13.77
CA ASN A 125 -36.75 25.72 -14.77
C ASN A 125 -37.95 26.50 -14.18
N TYR A 126 -38.04 26.60 -12.86
CA TYR A 126 -39.17 27.22 -12.15
C TYR A 126 -38.77 28.51 -11.43
N ILE A 127 -37.55 28.99 -11.62
CA ILE A 127 -37.14 30.30 -11.09
C ILE A 127 -37.72 31.36 -12.01
N ASP A 128 -38.83 31.97 -11.57
CA ASP A 128 -39.43 33.13 -12.20
C ASP A 128 -39.26 34.34 -11.29
N TYR A 129 -38.74 35.45 -11.83
CA TYR A 129 -38.53 36.68 -11.06
C TYR A 129 -39.73 37.60 -11.26
N PRO A 130 -40.30 38.17 -10.18
CA PRO A 130 -41.39 39.13 -10.31
C PRO A 130 -40.87 40.35 -11.08
N ARG A 131 -41.38 40.56 -12.30
CA ARG A 131 -41.20 41.82 -13.02
C ARG A 131 -42.10 42.85 -12.36
N GLU A 132 -41.52 43.97 -11.90
CA GLU A 132 -42.31 45.10 -11.41
C GLU A 132 -43.20 45.61 -12.55
N GLY A 133 -44.47 45.22 -12.55
CA GLY A 133 -45.52 45.78 -13.41
C GLY A 133 -46.21 44.87 -14.44
N GLY A 134 -46.24 43.53 -14.30
CA GLY A 134 -46.97 42.69 -15.28
C GLY A 134 -47.51 41.35 -14.77
N ALA A 135 -48.82 41.31 -14.55
CA ALA A 135 -49.80 40.20 -14.55
C ALA A 135 -49.43 38.80 -14.00
N ALA A 136 -50.31 38.30 -13.13
CA ALA A 136 -50.36 36.92 -12.62
C ALA A 136 -50.26 35.85 -13.73
N PRO A 137 -49.74 34.65 -13.44
CA PRO A 137 -49.55 33.61 -14.44
C PRO A 137 -50.90 33.17 -15.02
N GLU A 138 -51.07 33.38 -16.32
CA GLU A 138 -52.13 32.75 -17.11
C GLU A 138 -51.96 31.23 -17.03
N SER A 139 -52.96 30.58 -16.45
CA SER A 139 -53.22 29.15 -16.60
C SER A 139 -53.27 28.80 -18.09
N LYS A 140 -52.37 27.92 -18.55
CA LYS A 140 -52.44 27.35 -19.90
C LYS A 140 -53.77 26.59 -20.13
N PRO A 141 -54.26 26.52 -21.38
CA PRO A 141 -55.65 26.16 -21.70
C PRO A 141 -55.97 24.68 -21.51
N GLN A 142 -57.18 24.39 -21.00
CA GLN A 142 -57.87 23.12 -21.23
C GLN A 142 -58.35 23.06 -22.69
N GLU A 143 -58.01 22.00 -23.42
CA GLU A 143 -58.68 21.64 -24.67
C GLU A 143 -59.16 20.18 -24.65
N LYS A 144 -60.48 20.07 -24.40
CA LYS A 144 -61.50 19.15 -24.94
C LYS A 144 -61.27 17.63 -24.90
N ALA A 145 -62.11 17.00 -24.06
CA ALA A 145 -62.55 15.62 -24.22
C ALA A 145 -63.48 15.47 -25.45
N ALA A 146 -63.28 14.39 -26.21
CA ALA A 146 -64.26 13.83 -27.14
C ALA A 146 -64.32 12.30 -26.95
N ALA A 147 -65.54 11.86 -26.63
CA ALA A 147 -66.20 10.56 -26.64
C ALA A 147 -65.49 9.24 -27.07
N GLU A 148 -65.84 8.21 -26.28
CA GLU A 148 -66.30 6.86 -26.69
C GLU A 148 -65.29 5.70 -26.92
N ASP A 149 -65.21 4.87 -25.86
CA ASP A 149 -65.74 3.50 -25.80
C ASP A 149 -64.77 2.29 -25.87
N LYS A 150 -65.02 1.34 -24.93
CA LYS A 150 -64.73 -0.12 -24.89
C LYS A 150 -63.63 -0.69 -23.97
N THR A 151 -64.16 -1.47 -23.00
CA THR A 151 -63.71 -2.77 -22.45
C THR A 151 -62.45 -2.88 -21.57
N ALA A 152 -62.66 -3.42 -20.36
CA ALA A 152 -61.68 -3.86 -19.35
C ALA A 152 -60.83 -5.07 -19.84
N PRO A 153 -59.67 -5.43 -19.23
CA PRO A 153 -59.57 -5.88 -17.82
C PRO A 153 -58.32 -5.36 -17.04
N PRO A 154 -58.19 -5.65 -15.71
CA PRO A 154 -57.17 -5.05 -14.86
C PRO A 154 -55.92 -5.95 -14.68
N ALA A 155 -54.72 -5.40 -14.90
CA ALA A 155 -53.41 -6.01 -14.62
C ALA A 155 -52.33 -4.94 -14.90
N GLN A 156 -51.30 -4.64 -14.11
CA GLN A 156 -50.62 -5.25 -12.98
C GLN A 156 -49.93 -4.10 -12.21
N LYS A 157 -49.81 -4.24 -10.89
CA LYS A 157 -48.97 -3.37 -10.07
C LYS A 157 -47.51 -3.52 -10.51
N LYS A 158 -46.90 -2.45 -11.03
CA LYS A 158 -45.46 -2.37 -11.26
C LYS A 158 -44.75 -2.31 -9.90
N GLY A 159 -44.10 -3.41 -9.53
CA GLY A 159 -43.15 -3.46 -8.43
C GLY A 159 -41.94 -2.59 -8.74
N TRP A 160 -41.75 -1.56 -7.93
CA TRP A 160 -40.62 -0.65 -7.95
C TRP A 160 -39.74 -1.07 -6.75
N PHE A 161 -38.49 -1.44 -7.02
CA PHE A 161 -37.45 -1.94 -6.12
C PHE A 161 -37.44 -3.44 -5.75
N GLY A 162 -36.40 -4.13 -6.24
CA GLY A 162 -35.87 -5.37 -5.67
C GLY A 162 -34.38 -5.43 -5.99
N PHE A 163 -33.53 -5.11 -5.00
CA PHE A 163 -32.11 -5.44 -5.00
C PHE A 163 -31.98 -6.85 -4.42
N GLY A 164 -31.37 -7.76 -5.18
CA GLY A 164 -30.91 -9.07 -4.75
C GLY A 164 -29.45 -9.22 -5.17
#